data_AF-A0A7Y9J3Z0-F1
#
_entry.id   AF-A0A7Y9J3Z0-F1
#
_cell.length_a   1.000
_cell.length_b   1.000
_cell.length_c   1.000
_cell.angle_alpha   90.00
_cell.angle_beta   90.00
_cell.angle_gamma   90.00
#
_symmetry.space_group_name_H-M   'P 1'
#
loop_
_entity.id
_entity.type
_entity.pdbx_description
1 polymer ?
#
loop_
_entity_poly.entity_id
_entity_poly.type
_entity_poly.pdbx_seq_one_letter_code
_entity_poly.pdbx_strand_id
1 'polypeptide(L)'
;MTRSTDPGTAHTGYADYRDTVASSFRSAYDAHRDRWTDDPVAAGITDFAVAAVRRHRPGAPYPDPAVRLLDIGAGRGHQSAVLAERLGADVTAVDLLPVADATAPRRGRVRHVVGDFLDLAPADGRYDVLLDNGCLHHQRPEDWARFVAHGRRLLADDGLWVLCTFLSPGPEVAFHDQADGRHNVWFTPDDLQELFTTAGLVRVDETVLDRRFAARGFDLAYLLQTFVVGGAG
;
A
#
# COMPACT_ATOMS: atom_id res chain seq x y z
N MET A 1 -11.36 -19.19 -23.54
CA MET A 1 -10.43 -19.70 -24.58
C MET A 1 -9.05 -19.72 -23.95
N THR A 2 -8.53 -20.93 -23.71
CA THR A 2 -7.16 -21.31 -23.33
C THR A 2 -6.38 -20.44 -22.31
N ARG A 3 -6.32 -20.91 -21.06
CA ARG A 3 -5.27 -20.59 -20.08
C ARG A 3 -3.90 -20.80 -20.74
N SER A 4 -3.18 -19.71 -21.00
CA SER A 4 -1.73 -19.76 -21.20
C SER A 4 -1.09 -19.75 -19.82
N THR A 5 -0.93 -20.92 -19.23
CA THR A 5 -0.04 -21.12 -18.09
C THR A 5 1.37 -21.23 -18.62
N ASP A 6 2.03 -20.10 -18.83
CA ASP A 6 3.48 -20.08 -18.71
C ASP A 6 3.76 -20.27 -17.20
N PRO A 7 4.49 -21.32 -16.76
CA PRO A 7 4.77 -21.51 -15.37
C PRO A 7 5.80 -20.44 -14.95
N GLY A 8 5.31 -19.23 -14.70
CA GLY A 8 6.01 -18.28 -13.85
C GLY A 8 6.44 -19.03 -12.59
N THR A 9 7.72 -18.90 -12.24
CA THR A 9 8.39 -19.65 -11.16
C THR A 9 7.45 -19.85 -9.98
N ALA A 10 6.97 -21.09 -9.80
CA ALA A 10 6.10 -21.41 -8.69
C ALA A 10 6.93 -21.30 -7.40
N HIS A 11 6.73 -20.22 -6.64
CA HIS A 11 7.43 -20.02 -5.37
C HIS A 11 6.83 -20.97 -4.33
N THR A 12 7.66 -21.89 -3.82
CA THR A 12 7.26 -22.94 -2.88
C THR A 12 6.81 -22.42 -1.52
N GLY A 13 7.12 -21.17 -1.16
CA GLY A 13 6.75 -20.54 0.10
C GLY A 13 6.90 -19.02 0.12
N TYR A 14 6.34 -18.39 1.15
CA TYR A 14 6.32 -16.93 1.29
C TYR A 14 7.73 -16.34 1.38
N ALA A 15 8.61 -16.98 2.13
CA ALA A 15 10.00 -16.54 2.28
C ALA A 15 10.72 -16.49 0.93
N ASP A 16 10.63 -17.55 0.13
CA ASP A 16 11.24 -17.61 -1.20
C ASP A 16 10.72 -16.51 -2.12
N TYR A 17 9.39 -16.28 -2.11
CA TYR A 17 8.79 -15.23 -2.91
C TYR A 17 9.17 -13.82 -2.43
N ARG A 18 9.19 -13.60 -1.12
CA ARG A 18 9.63 -12.33 -0.54
C ARG A 18 11.05 -12.00 -0.98
N ASP A 19 11.94 -12.99 -1.02
CA ASP A 19 13.31 -12.80 -1.49
C ASP A 19 13.34 -12.42 -2.99
N THR A 20 12.47 -13.01 -3.82
CA THR A 20 12.26 -12.60 -5.22
C THR A 20 11.80 -11.15 -5.33
N VAL A 21 10.77 -10.77 -4.56
CA VAL A 21 10.24 -9.40 -4.54
C VAL A 21 11.31 -8.40 -4.09
N ALA A 22 12.03 -8.72 -3.01
CA ALA A 22 13.12 -7.89 -2.50
C ALA A 22 14.25 -7.73 -3.52
N SER A 23 14.63 -8.79 -4.23
CA SER A 23 15.63 -8.75 -5.30
C SER A 23 15.18 -7.90 -6.48
N SER A 24 13.93 -8.08 -6.93
CA SER A 24 13.33 -7.29 -8.03
C SER A 24 13.34 -5.79 -7.71
N PHE A 25 12.84 -5.41 -6.53
CA PHE A 25 12.81 -4.01 -6.12
C PHE A 25 14.19 -3.43 -5.86
N ARG A 26 15.12 -4.18 -5.28
CA ARG A 26 16.50 -3.73 -5.08
C ARG A 26 17.15 -3.41 -6.41
N SER A 27 17.01 -4.29 -7.40
CA SER A 27 17.50 -4.03 -8.76
C SER A 27 16.89 -2.77 -9.37
N ALA A 28 15.62 -2.48 -9.10
CA ALA A 28 14.97 -1.27 -9.59
C ALA A 28 15.50 0.00 -8.89
N TYR A 29 15.63 0.00 -7.56
CA TYR A 29 16.15 1.14 -6.80
C TYR A 29 17.63 1.43 -7.10
N ASP A 30 18.47 0.39 -7.14
CA ASP A 30 19.92 0.53 -7.41
C ASP A 30 20.19 1.10 -8.81
N ALA A 31 19.31 0.79 -9.76
CA ALA A 31 19.41 1.26 -11.13
C ALA A 31 18.56 2.50 -11.44
N HIS A 32 17.97 3.13 -10.42
CA HIS A 32 17.09 4.30 -10.57
C HIS A 32 15.95 4.08 -11.58
N ARG A 33 15.38 2.87 -11.61
CA ARG A 33 14.21 2.51 -12.42
C ARG A 33 12.91 2.57 -11.62
N ASP A 34 12.96 3.04 -10.38
CA ASP A 34 11.83 3.25 -9.49
C ASP A 34 10.97 4.46 -9.90
N ARG A 35 10.41 4.40 -11.11
CA ARG A 35 9.58 5.48 -11.70
C ARG A 35 8.36 5.85 -10.87
N TRP A 36 7.94 4.97 -9.95
CA TRP A 36 6.86 5.24 -9.01
C TRP A 36 7.22 6.32 -7.98
N THR A 37 8.51 6.51 -7.67
CA THR A 37 9.00 7.55 -6.77
C THR A 37 8.68 8.95 -7.27
N ASP A 38 8.90 9.19 -8.57
CA ASP A 38 8.76 10.50 -9.20
C ASP A 38 7.50 10.58 -10.09
N ASP A 39 6.55 9.65 -9.93
CA ASP A 39 5.32 9.64 -10.70
C ASP A 39 4.53 10.94 -10.43
N PRO A 40 4.18 11.74 -11.46
CA PRO A 40 3.37 12.94 -11.27
C PRO A 40 2.03 12.69 -10.56
N VAL A 41 1.51 11.45 -10.61
CA VAL A 41 0.27 11.04 -9.94
C VAL A 41 0.45 10.81 -8.43
N ALA A 42 1.69 10.66 -7.93
CA ALA A 42 1.97 10.43 -6.50
C ALA A 42 1.42 11.55 -5.60
N ALA A 43 1.39 12.79 -6.09
CA ALA A 43 0.76 13.91 -5.40
C ALA A 43 -0.75 13.68 -5.19
N GLY A 44 -1.45 13.19 -6.21
CA GLY A 44 -2.88 12.87 -6.14
C GLY A 44 -3.19 11.75 -5.15
N ILE A 45 -2.33 10.73 -5.07
CA ILE A 45 -2.46 9.65 -4.09
C ILE A 45 -2.30 10.19 -2.66
N THR A 46 -1.31 11.07 -2.48
CA THR A 46 -1.07 11.73 -1.18
C THR A 46 -2.22 12.65 -0.79
N ASP A 47 -2.80 13.39 -1.73
CA ASP A 47 -3.97 14.23 -1.50
C ASP A 47 -5.20 13.41 -1.11
N PHE A 48 -5.43 12.27 -1.77
CA PHE A 48 -6.49 11.34 -1.40
C PHE A 48 -6.31 10.84 0.05
N ALA A 49 -5.10 10.40 0.41
CA ALA A 49 -4.79 9.95 1.78
C ALA A 49 -5.03 11.05 2.82
N VAL A 50 -4.54 12.27 2.58
CA VAL A 50 -4.74 13.42 3.48
C VAL A 50 -6.23 13.76 3.62
N ALA A 51 -6.99 13.72 2.53
CA ALA A 51 -8.42 13.96 2.55
C ALA A 51 -9.19 12.89 3.34
N ALA A 52 -8.83 11.61 3.16
CA ALA A 52 -9.43 10.50 3.90
C ALA A 52 -9.19 10.65 5.42
N VAL A 53 -7.95 10.93 5.83
CA VAL A 53 -7.62 11.14 7.25
C VAL A 53 -8.42 12.32 7.83
N ARG A 54 -8.49 13.45 7.12
CA ARG A 54 -9.24 14.63 7.58
C ARG A 54 -10.75 14.38 7.67
N ARG A 55 -11.30 13.57 6.76
CA ARG A 55 -12.74 13.24 6.73
C ARG A 55 -13.12 12.30 7.86
N HIS A 56 -12.34 11.25 8.07
CA HIS A 56 -12.70 10.15 8.99
C HIS A 56 -12.13 10.30 10.38
N ARG A 57 -11.22 11.27 10.61
CA ARG A 57 -10.75 11.66 11.95
C ARG A 57 -10.92 13.15 12.22
N PRO A 58 -12.15 13.69 12.18
CA PRO A 58 -12.39 15.11 12.45
C PRO A 58 -12.11 15.43 13.92
N GLY A 59 -11.24 16.42 14.18
CA GLY A 59 -11.03 16.93 15.54
C GLY A 59 -9.94 16.26 16.37
N ALA A 60 -9.11 15.38 15.80
CA ALA A 60 -7.84 15.00 16.44
C ALA A 60 -7.04 16.30 16.73
N PRO A 61 -6.74 16.63 18.00
CA PRO A 61 -6.08 17.87 18.31
C PRO A 61 -4.73 17.87 17.63
N TYR A 62 -4.52 18.84 16.75
CA TYR A 62 -3.22 19.05 16.19
C TYR A 62 -2.45 19.96 17.18
N PRO A 63 -1.40 19.49 17.88
CA PRO A 63 -0.73 18.18 17.82
C PRO A 63 -0.70 17.49 19.21
N ASP A 64 -1.77 16.82 19.64
CA ASP A 64 -1.70 15.72 20.64
C ASP A 64 -3.06 15.02 20.81
N PRO A 65 -3.14 13.68 20.69
CA PRO A 65 -2.10 12.80 20.15
C PRO A 65 -1.99 12.92 18.64
N ALA A 66 -0.73 12.98 18.18
CA ALA A 66 -0.38 12.91 16.77
C ALA A 66 -0.93 11.61 16.16
N VAL A 67 -1.59 11.72 15.01
CA VAL A 67 -2.10 10.58 14.25
C VAL A 67 -0.96 9.58 14.01
N ARG A 68 -1.12 8.33 14.46
CA ARG A 68 -0.15 7.26 14.24
C ARG A 68 -0.42 6.63 12.88
N LEU A 69 0.52 6.79 11.96
CA LEU A 69 0.39 6.31 10.59
C LEU A 69 1.45 5.22 10.32
N LEU A 70 1.03 4.10 9.73
CA LEU A 70 1.95 3.11 9.16
C LEU A 70 1.91 3.21 7.64
N ASP A 71 3.06 3.45 7.03
CA ASP A 71 3.26 3.47 5.59
C ASP A 71 3.91 2.14 5.17
N ILE A 72 3.15 1.31 4.46
CA ILE A 72 3.46 -0.07 4.10
C ILE A 72 4.11 -0.09 2.72
N GLY A 73 5.37 -0.53 2.64
CA GLY A 73 6.15 -0.48 1.40
C GLY A 73 6.56 0.96 1.07
N ALA A 74 7.05 1.68 2.07
CA ALA A 74 7.27 3.13 2.00
C ALA A 74 8.37 3.56 1.00
N GLY A 75 9.18 2.63 0.51
CA GLY A 75 10.27 2.89 -0.44
C GLY A 75 11.22 3.97 0.07
N ARG A 76 11.43 4.98 -0.78
CA ARG A 76 12.27 6.16 -0.47
C ARG A 76 11.75 7.04 0.68
N GLY A 77 10.48 6.87 1.07
CA GLY A 77 9.88 7.57 2.20
C GLY A 77 9.41 8.99 1.89
N HIS A 78 9.43 9.42 0.62
CA HIS A 78 8.99 10.75 0.21
C HIS A 78 7.53 11.02 0.61
N GLN A 79 6.64 10.06 0.37
CA GLN A 79 5.23 10.17 0.74
C GLN A 79 5.06 10.21 2.27
N SER A 80 5.81 9.38 3.00
CA SER A 80 5.83 9.36 4.46
C SER A 80 6.19 10.74 5.04
N ALA A 81 7.20 11.42 4.48
CA ALA A 81 7.61 12.76 4.90
C ALA A 81 6.51 13.80 4.62
N VAL A 82 5.88 13.77 3.44
CA VAL A 82 4.79 14.69 3.11
C VAL A 82 3.58 14.49 4.02
N LEU A 83 3.23 13.24 4.34
CA LEU A 83 2.14 12.92 5.26
C LEU A 83 2.44 13.39 6.68
N ALA A 84 3.66 13.15 7.18
CA ALA A 84 4.10 13.68 8.46
C ALA A 84 4.00 15.21 8.50
N GLU A 85 4.42 15.92 7.47
CA GLU A 85 4.37 17.39 7.46
C GLU A 85 2.93 17.93 7.40
N ARG A 86 2.06 17.33 6.56
CA ARG A 86 0.68 17.81 6.34
C ARG A 86 -0.29 17.39 7.43
N LEU A 87 -0.09 16.22 8.03
CA LEU A 87 -0.96 15.61 9.05
C LEU A 87 -0.35 15.61 10.45
N GLY A 88 0.95 15.89 10.57
CA GLY A 88 1.65 15.97 11.87
C GLY A 88 1.75 14.62 12.51
N ALA A 89 1.70 13.61 11.64
CA ALA A 89 1.60 12.24 12.01
C ALA A 89 2.92 11.77 12.61
N ASP A 90 2.80 10.80 13.50
CA ASP A 90 3.88 9.90 13.85
C ASP A 90 3.88 8.75 12.84
N VAL A 91 4.72 8.86 11.82
CA VAL A 91 4.78 7.89 10.73
C VAL A 91 5.81 6.82 11.03
N THR A 92 5.38 5.56 11.05
CA THR A 92 6.26 4.40 10.88
C THR A 92 6.26 4.05 9.40
N ALA A 93 7.42 4.15 8.74
CA ALA A 93 7.59 3.82 7.33
C ALA A 93 8.33 2.48 7.23
N VAL A 94 7.64 1.42 6.80
CA VAL A 94 8.22 0.07 6.68
C VAL A 94 8.48 -0.28 5.23
N ASP A 95 9.67 -0.78 4.93
CA ASP A 95 10.02 -1.31 3.62
C ASP A 95 10.97 -2.50 3.77
N LEU A 96 10.93 -3.45 2.84
CA LEU A 96 11.85 -4.60 2.81
C LEU A 96 13.31 -4.15 2.61
N LEU A 97 13.52 -2.99 2.00
CA LEU A 97 14.82 -2.51 1.58
C LEU A 97 15.24 -1.22 2.32
N PRO A 98 16.55 -1.07 2.64
CA PRO A 98 17.08 0.15 3.26
C PRO A 98 17.27 1.28 2.24
N VAL A 99 16.19 1.71 1.58
CA VAL A 99 16.24 2.66 0.45
C VAL A 99 15.73 4.06 0.78
N ALA A 100 15.35 4.31 2.03
CA ALA A 100 14.86 5.61 2.47
C ALA A 100 15.91 6.72 2.31
N ASP A 101 15.52 7.80 1.63
CA ASP A 101 16.36 8.99 1.39
C ASP A 101 15.57 10.31 1.51
N ALA A 102 14.32 10.24 1.97
CA ALA A 102 13.50 11.42 2.19
C ALA A 102 14.11 12.41 3.20
N THR A 103 13.99 13.70 2.89
CA THR A 103 14.27 14.77 3.86
C THR A 103 13.29 14.70 5.03
N ALA A 104 13.83 14.88 6.25
CA ALA A 104 13.02 14.91 7.46
C ALA A 104 11.94 16.03 7.38
N PRO A 105 10.70 15.75 7.80
CA PRO A 105 9.62 16.73 7.74
C PRO A 105 9.83 17.81 8.83
N ARG A 106 9.30 19.02 8.58
CA ARG A 106 9.33 20.11 9.57
C ARG A 106 8.29 19.96 10.68
N ARG A 107 7.30 19.08 10.49
CA ARG A 107 6.18 18.80 11.38
C ARG A 107 5.88 17.31 11.36
N GLY A 108 5.43 16.74 12.47
CA GLY A 108 5.35 15.29 12.63
C GLY A 108 6.73 14.63 12.71
N ARG A 109 6.78 13.31 12.61
CA ARG A 109 8.02 12.52 12.61
C ARG A 109 7.88 11.31 11.70
N VAL A 110 8.99 10.88 11.11
CA VAL A 110 9.07 9.64 10.34
C VAL A 110 10.14 8.75 10.96
N ARG A 111 9.79 7.50 11.26
CA ARG A 111 10.72 6.43 11.63
C ARG A 111 10.72 5.39 10.53
N HIS A 112 11.88 5.19 9.91
CA HIS A 112 12.08 4.12 8.93
C HIS A 112 12.38 2.79 9.64
N VAL A 113 11.74 1.72 9.18
CA VAL A 113 11.92 0.35 9.64
C VAL A 113 12.21 -0.51 8.42
N VAL A 114 13.40 -1.11 8.39
CA VAL A 114 13.75 -2.10 7.37
C VAL A 114 13.24 -3.44 7.84
N GLY A 115 12.29 -4.02 7.13
CA GLY A 115 11.67 -5.26 7.53
C GLY A 115 10.45 -5.62 6.69
N ASP A 116 9.98 -6.84 6.92
CA ASP A 116 8.78 -7.36 6.32
C ASP A 116 7.54 -6.83 7.05
N PHE A 117 6.56 -6.32 6.31
CA PHE A 117 5.29 -5.92 6.87
C PHE A 117 4.62 -7.07 7.65
N LEU A 118 4.69 -8.31 7.16
CA LEU A 118 4.06 -9.46 7.84
C LEU A 118 4.76 -9.87 9.14
N ASP A 119 5.98 -9.40 9.37
CA ASP A 119 6.75 -9.62 10.60
C ASP A 119 6.66 -8.41 11.56
N LEU A 120 5.96 -7.34 11.17
CA LEU A 120 5.82 -6.14 11.99
C LEU A 120 4.91 -6.43 13.19
N ALA A 121 5.49 -6.42 14.39
CA ALA A 121 4.69 -6.48 15.60
C ALA A 121 3.95 -5.15 15.81
N PRO A 122 2.76 -5.16 16.44
CA PRO A 122 2.17 -3.94 16.97
C PRO A 122 3.21 -3.26 17.88
N ALA A 123 3.59 -2.02 17.56
CA ALA A 123 4.27 -1.17 18.53
C ALA A 123 3.33 -0.90 19.72
N ASP A 124 3.73 -0.14 20.74
CA ASP A 124 2.93 0.18 21.93
C ASP A 124 1.58 0.88 21.58
N GLY A 125 0.60 0.12 21.09
CA GLY A 125 -0.68 0.56 20.53
C GLY A 125 -0.83 0.39 19.01
N ARG A 126 -2.08 0.40 18.55
CA ARG A 126 -2.50 0.28 17.14
C ARG A 126 -2.28 1.59 16.36
N TYR A 127 -2.29 1.51 15.03
CA TYR A 127 -2.20 2.66 14.12
C TYR A 127 -3.59 3.23 13.82
N ASP A 128 -3.70 4.55 13.82
CA ASP A 128 -4.91 5.26 13.39
C ASP A 128 -5.11 5.17 11.87
N VAL A 129 -3.99 5.12 11.13
CA VAL A 129 -3.98 5.11 9.67
C VAL A 129 -3.00 4.05 9.17
N LEU A 130 -3.46 3.18 8.28
CA LEU A 130 -2.61 2.39 7.41
C LEU A 130 -2.62 3.02 6.02
N LEU A 131 -1.44 3.16 5.42
CA LEU A 131 -1.27 3.51 4.03
C LEU A 131 -0.58 2.34 3.33
N ASP A 132 -1.18 1.86 2.25
CA ASP A 132 -0.56 0.94 1.32
C ASP A 132 -0.60 1.59 -0.05
N ASN A 133 0.53 2.12 -0.49
CA ASN A 133 0.66 2.74 -1.81
C ASN A 133 1.45 1.85 -2.76
N GLY A 134 0.77 0.84 -3.31
CA GLY A 134 1.38 -0.08 -4.28
C GLY A 134 2.21 -1.19 -3.64
N CYS A 135 1.83 -1.69 -2.46
CA CYS A 135 2.50 -2.83 -1.82
C CYS A 135 1.69 -4.13 -1.95
N LEU A 136 0.40 -4.12 -1.58
CA LEU A 136 -0.48 -5.31 -1.63
C LEU A 136 -0.47 -5.99 -3.01
N HIS A 137 -0.47 -5.21 -4.08
CA HIS A 137 -0.56 -5.72 -5.44
C HIS A 137 0.70 -6.42 -5.98
N HIS A 138 1.74 -6.51 -5.15
CA HIS A 138 2.94 -7.30 -5.41
C HIS A 138 3.01 -8.56 -4.56
N GLN A 139 2.02 -8.81 -3.69
CA GLN A 139 1.96 -10.02 -2.87
C GLN A 139 1.36 -11.19 -3.66
N ARG A 140 1.67 -12.42 -3.24
CA ARG A 140 1.07 -13.63 -3.84
C ARG A 140 -0.41 -13.74 -3.46
N PRO A 141 -1.25 -14.30 -4.35
CA PRO A 141 -2.65 -14.58 -4.06
C PRO A 141 -2.88 -15.31 -2.74
N GLU A 142 -2.03 -16.28 -2.42
CA GLU A 142 -2.14 -17.10 -1.21
C GLU A 142 -1.88 -16.30 0.07
N ASP A 143 -1.21 -15.15 -0.02
CA ASP A 143 -0.85 -14.30 1.12
C ASP A 143 -1.75 -13.07 1.28
N TRP A 144 -2.65 -12.76 0.32
CA TRP A 144 -3.50 -11.56 0.40
C TRP A 144 -4.36 -11.52 1.66
N ALA A 145 -5.04 -12.63 1.98
CA ALA A 145 -5.86 -12.73 3.19
C ALA A 145 -5.01 -12.56 4.45
N ARG A 146 -3.81 -13.16 4.49
CA ARG A 146 -2.86 -13.00 5.60
C ARG A 146 -2.39 -11.55 5.73
N PHE A 147 -2.12 -10.88 4.62
CA PHE A 147 -1.67 -9.49 4.55
C PHE A 147 -2.72 -8.53 5.10
N VAL A 148 -3.96 -8.64 4.61
CA VAL A 148 -5.06 -7.78 5.06
C VAL A 148 -5.45 -8.09 6.51
N ALA A 149 -5.48 -9.36 6.91
CA ALA A 149 -5.71 -9.73 8.30
C ALA A 149 -4.60 -9.21 9.24
N HIS A 150 -3.35 -9.16 8.77
CA HIS A 150 -2.25 -8.58 9.53
C HIS A 150 -2.43 -7.07 9.72
N GLY A 151 -2.71 -6.33 8.65
CA GLY A 151 -3.01 -4.90 8.75
C GLY A 151 -4.20 -4.62 9.66
N ARG A 152 -5.30 -5.38 9.58
CA ARG A 152 -6.43 -5.23 10.52
C ARG A 152 -6.00 -5.38 11.99
N ARG A 153 -5.07 -6.28 12.31
CA ARG A 153 -4.54 -6.43 13.69
C ARG A 153 -3.70 -5.23 14.13
N LEU A 154 -3.05 -4.54 13.19
CA LEU A 154 -2.28 -3.32 13.45
C LEU A 154 -3.15 -2.07 13.51
N LEU A 155 -4.31 -2.07 12.84
CA LEU A 155 -5.22 -0.93 12.76
C LEU A 155 -6.07 -0.77 14.04
N ALA A 156 -6.26 0.48 14.47
CA ALA A 156 -7.15 0.86 15.56
C ALA A 156 -8.62 0.58 15.20
N ASP A 157 -9.48 0.44 16.22
CA ASP A 157 -10.91 0.14 15.98
C ASP A 157 -11.68 1.31 15.36
N ASP A 158 -11.17 2.53 15.47
CA ASP A 158 -11.64 3.73 14.77
C ASP A 158 -10.71 4.12 13.60
N GLY A 159 -9.80 3.23 13.21
CA GLY A 159 -8.78 3.49 12.21
C GLY A 159 -9.27 3.34 10.77
N LEU A 160 -8.49 3.92 9.85
CA LEU A 160 -8.70 3.78 8.40
C LEU A 160 -7.48 3.20 7.69
N TRP A 161 -7.72 2.49 6.60
CA TRP A 161 -6.71 1.99 5.67
C TRP A 161 -6.91 2.63 4.29
N VAL A 162 -5.95 3.44 3.85
CA VAL A 162 -5.89 3.99 2.50
C VAL A 162 -5.05 3.07 1.63
N LEU A 163 -5.65 2.53 0.58
CA LEU A 163 -5.04 1.56 -0.34
C LEU A 163 -4.96 2.17 -1.74
N CYS A 164 -3.82 1.99 -2.41
CA CYS A 164 -3.63 2.25 -3.83
C CYS A 164 -3.09 0.99 -4.51
N THR A 165 -3.80 0.54 -5.55
CA THR A 165 -3.39 -0.61 -6.38
C THR A 165 -3.56 -0.26 -7.85
N PHE A 166 -3.19 -1.18 -8.76
CA PHE A 166 -3.53 -1.01 -10.17
C PHE A 166 -4.97 -1.44 -10.41
N LEU A 167 -5.71 -0.65 -11.18
CA LEU A 167 -7.05 -0.99 -11.62
C LEU A 167 -7.01 -2.02 -12.75
N SER A 168 -7.75 -3.11 -12.62
CA SER A 168 -7.97 -4.04 -13.73
C SER A 168 -8.83 -3.39 -14.82
N PRO A 169 -8.48 -3.52 -16.12
CA PRO A 169 -9.28 -2.99 -17.21
C PRO A 169 -10.54 -3.82 -17.50
N GLY A 170 -10.67 -4.99 -16.87
CA GLY A 170 -11.77 -5.94 -17.06
C GLY A 170 -12.47 -6.28 -15.75
N PRO A 171 -13.48 -7.18 -15.82
CA PRO A 171 -14.28 -7.56 -14.65
C PRO A 171 -13.58 -8.57 -13.72
N GLU A 172 -12.32 -8.94 -14.00
CA GLU A 172 -11.56 -9.94 -13.25
C GLU A 172 -10.21 -9.37 -12.83
N VAL A 173 -9.63 -9.92 -11.77
CA VAL A 173 -8.22 -9.66 -11.40
C VAL A 173 -7.30 -10.03 -12.56
N ALA A 174 -6.43 -9.09 -12.96
CA ALA A 174 -5.44 -9.33 -14.01
C ALA A 174 -4.05 -9.55 -13.42
N PHE A 175 -3.43 -10.68 -13.80
CA PHE A 175 -2.08 -11.05 -13.36
C PHE A 175 -1.04 -10.62 -14.39
N HIS A 176 -0.05 -9.85 -13.95
CA HIS A 176 1.01 -9.32 -14.80
C HIS A 176 2.40 -9.58 -14.21
N ASP A 177 2.74 -10.86 -14.09
CA ASP A 177 4.06 -11.28 -13.64
C ASP A 177 5.17 -10.60 -14.45
N GLN A 178 6.20 -10.17 -13.72
CA GLN A 178 7.40 -9.59 -14.27
C GLN A 178 8.38 -10.69 -14.65
N ALA A 179 9.28 -10.42 -15.59
CA ALA A 179 10.27 -11.40 -16.05
C ALA A 179 11.22 -11.88 -14.95
N ASP A 180 11.32 -11.14 -13.84
CA ASP A 180 12.11 -11.49 -12.65
C ASP A 180 11.30 -12.27 -11.60
N GLY A 181 10.06 -12.67 -11.92
CA GLY A 181 9.18 -13.45 -11.05
C GLY A 181 8.32 -12.63 -10.09
N ARG A 182 8.50 -11.30 -10.01
CA ARG A 182 7.64 -10.45 -9.17
C ARG A 182 6.23 -10.36 -9.75
N HIS A 183 5.21 -10.62 -8.93
CA HIS A 183 3.82 -10.38 -9.33
C HIS A 183 3.54 -8.89 -9.45
N ASN A 184 2.70 -8.52 -10.41
CA ASN A 184 2.08 -7.22 -10.51
C ASN A 184 0.61 -7.46 -10.81
N VAL A 185 -0.24 -7.28 -9.81
CA VAL A 185 -1.63 -7.69 -9.83
C VAL A 185 -2.51 -6.46 -9.99
N TRP A 186 -3.45 -6.51 -10.91
CA TRP A 186 -4.41 -5.42 -11.10
C TRP A 186 -5.76 -5.90 -10.61
N PHE A 187 -6.32 -5.19 -9.64
CA PHE A 187 -7.54 -5.60 -8.96
C PHE A 187 -8.77 -4.91 -9.52
N THR A 188 -9.91 -5.57 -9.41
CA THR A 188 -11.19 -4.89 -9.53
C THR A 188 -11.56 -4.23 -8.18
N PRO A 189 -12.42 -3.21 -8.19
CA PRO A 189 -12.97 -2.64 -6.97
C PRO A 189 -13.67 -3.67 -6.07
N ASP A 190 -14.34 -4.66 -6.67
CA ASP A 190 -15.16 -5.63 -5.94
C ASP A 190 -14.31 -6.73 -5.30
N ASP A 191 -13.24 -7.18 -5.96
CA ASP A 191 -12.30 -8.15 -5.39
C ASP A 191 -11.59 -7.58 -4.14
N LEU A 192 -11.21 -6.29 -4.17
CA LEU A 192 -10.64 -5.62 -3.00
C LEU A 192 -11.68 -5.45 -1.89
N GLN A 193 -12.92 -5.09 -2.24
CA GLN A 193 -14.01 -5.02 -1.28
C GLN A 193 -14.24 -6.37 -0.60
N GLU A 194 -14.31 -7.47 -1.35
CA GLU A 194 -14.47 -8.82 -0.82
C GLU A 194 -13.30 -9.16 0.12
N LEU A 195 -12.07 -9.01 -0.35
CA LEU A 195 -10.86 -9.29 0.42
C LEU A 195 -10.84 -8.53 1.76
N PHE A 196 -11.12 -7.23 1.75
CA PHE A 196 -11.11 -6.40 2.96
C PHE A 196 -12.30 -6.72 3.88
N THR A 197 -13.46 -7.07 3.34
CA THR A 197 -14.63 -7.48 4.13
C THR A 197 -14.35 -8.74 4.96
N THR A 198 -13.55 -9.68 4.44
CA THR A 198 -13.15 -10.88 5.22
C THR A 198 -12.36 -10.54 6.48
N ALA A 199 -11.73 -9.37 6.53
CA ALA A 199 -11.01 -8.84 7.70
C ALA A 199 -11.85 -7.86 8.53
N GLY A 200 -13.16 -7.73 8.27
CA GLY A 200 -14.05 -6.81 8.97
C GLY A 200 -13.81 -5.34 8.62
N LEU A 201 -13.29 -5.06 7.42
CA LEU A 201 -13.08 -3.71 6.90
C LEU A 201 -14.12 -3.39 5.82
N VAL A 202 -14.62 -2.15 5.80
CA VAL A 202 -15.67 -1.68 4.88
C VAL A 202 -15.16 -0.48 4.10
N ARG A 203 -15.30 -0.48 2.77
CA ARG A 203 -14.95 0.65 1.90
C ARG A 203 -15.89 1.83 2.15
N VAL A 204 -15.30 3.01 2.33
CA VAL A 204 -16.02 4.27 2.57
C VAL A 204 -15.71 5.34 1.54
N ASP A 205 -14.59 5.23 0.83
CA ASP A 205 -14.23 6.12 -0.28
C ASP A 205 -13.57 5.31 -1.40
N GLU A 206 -13.70 5.81 -2.63
CA GLU A 206 -13.05 5.29 -3.82
C GLU A 206 -12.76 6.40 -4.82
N THR A 207 -11.63 6.32 -5.50
CA THR A 207 -11.36 7.11 -6.71
C THR A 207 -10.40 6.39 -7.64
N VAL A 208 -10.35 6.83 -8.90
CA VAL A 208 -9.44 6.31 -9.92
C VAL A 208 -8.56 7.45 -10.39
N LEU A 209 -7.23 7.23 -10.34
CA LEU A 209 -6.25 8.17 -10.87
C LEU A 209 -5.63 7.59 -12.14
N ASP A 210 -5.94 8.21 -13.27
CA ASP A 210 -5.32 7.90 -14.55
C ASP A 210 -3.84 8.30 -14.55
N ARG A 211 -2.95 7.36 -14.87
CA ARG A 211 -1.50 7.60 -14.98
C ARG A 211 -1.09 8.28 -16.27
N ARG A 212 -2.05 8.52 -17.18
CA ARG A 212 -1.87 9.10 -18.52
C ARG A 212 -0.77 8.38 -19.29
N PHE A 213 -0.67 7.07 -19.09
CA PHE A 213 0.34 6.20 -19.66
C PHE A 213 -0.29 4.87 -20.07
N ALA A 214 -0.06 4.46 -21.32
CA ALA A 214 -0.54 3.19 -21.83
C ALA A 214 0.46 2.06 -21.51
N ALA A 215 -0.01 1.00 -20.86
CA ALA A 215 0.74 -0.22 -20.61
C ALA A 215 -0.03 -1.44 -21.13
N ARG A 216 0.62 -2.26 -21.96
CA ARG A 216 0.04 -3.50 -22.52
C ARG A 216 -1.30 -3.28 -23.26
N GLY A 217 -1.48 -2.11 -23.87
CA GLY A 217 -2.68 -1.75 -24.64
C GLY A 217 -3.83 -1.16 -23.81
N PHE A 218 -3.63 -0.92 -22.51
CA PHE A 218 -4.61 -0.28 -21.63
C PHE A 218 -4.06 1.03 -21.06
N ASP A 219 -4.94 2.02 -20.88
CA ASP A 219 -4.62 3.21 -20.10
C ASP A 219 -4.51 2.79 -18.63
N LEU A 220 -3.30 2.92 -18.08
CA LEU A 220 -3.00 2.44 -16.75
C LEU A 220 -3.57 3.40 -15.71
N ALA A 221 -4.36 2.89 -14.79
CA ALA A 221 -4.94 3.67 -13.72
C ALA A 221 -4.63 3.05 -12.36
N TYR A 222 -4.50 3.93 -11.35
CA TYR A 222 -4.51 3.52 -9.96
C TYR A 222 -5.93 3.52 -9.42
N LEU A 223 -6.29 2.45 -8.72
CA LEU A 223 -7.51 2.35 -7.92
C LEU A 223 -7.16 2.70 -6.48
N LEU A 224 -7.76 3.78 -5.97
CA LEU A 224 -7.57 4.23 -4.61
C LEU A 224 -8.84 4.00 -3.81
N GLN A 225 -8.71 3.41 -2.64
CA GLN A 225 -9.84 3.10 -1.77
C GLN A 225 -9.48 3.41 -0.31
N THR A 226 -10.47 3.85 0.45
CA THR A 226 -10.36 3.96 1.91
C THR A 226 -11.27 2.92 2.54
N PHE A 227 -10.73 2.14 3.46
CA PHE A 227 -11.47 1.19 4.28
C PHE A 227 -11.44 1.62 5.74
N VAL A 228 -12.52 1.37 6.48
CA VAL A 228 -12.59 1.56 7.93
C VAL A 228 -13.01 0.25 8.60
N VAL A 229 -12.79 0.13 9.90
CA VAL A 229 -13.30 -1.00 10.67
C VAL A 229 -14.83 -0.97 10.67
N GLY A 230 -15.44 -2.07 10.21
CA GLY A 230 -16.89 -2.24 10.27
C GLY A 230 -17.35 -2.28 11.73
N GLY A 231 -18.41 -1.51 12.05
CA GLY A 231 -19.04 -1.62 13.37
C GLY A 231 -19.55 -3.04 13.59
N ALA A 232 -19.40 -3.57 14.81
CA ALA A 232 -20.15 -4.75 15.22
C ALA A 232 -21.64 -4.39 15.15
N GLY A 233 -22.31 -4.86 14.09
CA GLY A 233 -23.77 -4.81 13.99
C GLY A 233 -24.43 -5.66 15.06
#